data_AF-A0A2V9HMQ4-F1
#
_entry.id   AF-A0A2V9HMQ4-F1
#
_cell.length_a   1.000
_cell.length_b   1.000
_cell.length_c   1.000
_cell.angle_alpha   90.00
_cell.angle_beta   90.00
_cell.angle_gamma   90.00
#
_symmetry.space_group_name_H-M   'P 1'
#
loop_
_entity.id
_entity.type
_entity.pdbx_description
1 polymer ?
#
loop_
_entity_poly.entity_id
_entity_poly.type
_entity_poly.pdbx_seq_one_letter_code
_entity_poly.pdbx_strand_id
1 'polypeptide(L)'
;MNHEVEKPLFSEAQFVAGFHAIGDERYHHKHPFHLLMHEGRLTRGQVQAWALNRYYYQSRIPIKDAAILARSDDPAFRLAWRKRILDHDGDGTKPGGIEKWLRLVEATGLSREHALRGDGILPATRFAVQAYVDFVSTRSHLEAVASSLTELFSRKLIALRMDRMRQHYPWLSGGLDYFTGRLTQAPEDSEFALAWVVKHARTRTEQDLALAALRAKCDILWAQLDALYFSYVNPGWPPPGAFQPAKES
;
A
#
# COMPACT_ATOMS: atom_id res chain seq x y z
N MET A 1 39.73 19.17 -0.86
CA MET A 1 38.47 19.30 -1.60
C MET A 1 38.24 17.98 -2.32
N ASN A 2 37.38 17.11 -1.79
CA ASN A 2 36.96 15.92 -2.54
C ASN A 2 36.02 16.41 -3.65
N HIS A 3 36.47 16.37 -4.89
CA HIS A 3 35.58 16.41 -6.03
C HIS A 3 34.81 15.08 -6.02
N GLU A 4 33.63 15.04 -5.42
CA GLU A 4 32.67 13.99 -5.73
C GLU A 4 32.40 14.09 -7.24
N VAL A 5 32.86 13.10 -7.99
CA VAL A 5 32.55 12.97 -9.41
C VAL A 5 31.04 12.82 -9.50
N GLU A 6 30.38 13.86 -10.01
CA GLU A 6 28.94 13.92 -10.13
C GLU A 6 28.48 12.78 -11.05
N LYS A 7 27.70 11.84 -10.49
CA LYS A 7 27.21 10.68 -11.24
C LYS A 7 26.38 11.17 -12.43
N PRO A 8 26.48 10.53 -13.61
CA PRO A 8 25.69 10.93 -14.77
C PRO A 8 24.19 10.79 -14.49
N LEU A 9 23.42 11.79 -14.91
CA LEU A 9 21.97 11.79 -14.88
C LEU A 9 21.45 10.60 -15.71
N PHE A 10 20.46 9.87 -15.18
CA PHE A 10 19.75 8.89 -15.98
C PHE A 10 18.92 9.57 -17.06
N SER A 11 18.86 8.97 -18.25
CA SER A 11 17.79 9.27 -19.20
C SER A 11 16.44 8.91 -18.58
N GLU A 12 15.36 9.51 -19.09
CA GLU A 12 13.99 9.19 -18.65
C GLU A 12 13.72 7.68 -18.71
N ALA A 13 14.11 7.02 -19.82
CA ALA A 13 13.94 5.58 -19.98
C ALA A 13 14.69 4.77 -18.90
N GLN A 14 15.93 5.16 -18.57
CA GLN A 14 16.70 4.50 -17.50
C GLN A 14 16.08 4.74 -16.13
N PHE A 15 15.60 5.95 -15.87
CA PHE A 15 14.99 6.31 -14.59
C PHE A 15 13.67 5.55 -14.36
N VAL A 16 12.81 5.50 -15.39
CA VAL A 16 11.56 4.73 -15.38
C VAL A 16 11.84 3.24 -15.22
N ALA A 17 12.81 2.68 -15.97
CA ALA A 17 13.21 1.29 -15.83
C ALA A 17 13.72 0.97 -14.40
N GLY A 18 14.36 1.93 -13.73
CA GLY A 18 14.77 1.80 -12.33
C GLY A 18 13.59 1.56 -11.37
N PHE A 19 12.47 2.26 -11.55
CA PHE A 19 11.27 2.01 -10.75
C PHE A 19 10.70 0.61 -11.00
N HIS A 20 10.65 0.17 -12.27
CA HIS A 20 10.21 -1.19 -12.61
C HIS A 20 11.09 -2.27 -12.00
N ALA A 21 12.41 -2.11 -12.06
CA ALA A 21 13.35 -3.05 -11.44
C ALA A 21 13.14 -3.17 -9.92
N ILE A 22 12.88 -2.05 -9.22
CA ILE A 22 12.57 -2.08 -7.78
C ILE A 22 11.24 -2.82 -7.53
N GLY A 23 10.22 -2.59 -8.35
CA GLY A 23 8.94 -3.29 -8.24
C GLY A 23 9.09 -4.79 -8.42
N ASP A 24 9.80 -5.20 -9.46
CA ASP A 24 10.07 -6.61 -9.75
C ASP A 24 10.84 -7.26 -8.61
N GLU A 25 11.85 -6.60 -8.04
CA GLU A 25 12.65 -7.17 -6.96
C GLU A 25 11.89 -7.19 -5.60
N ARG A 26 11.26 -6.07 -5.24
CA ARG A 26 10.87 -5.79 -3.85
C ARG A 26 9.37 -5.64 -3.60
N TYR A 27 8.52 -5.63 -4.63
CA TYR A 27 7.09 -5.44 -4.39
C TYR A 27 6.51 -6.64 -3.62
N HIS A 28 5.71 -6.33 -2.60
CA HIS A 28 5.25 -7.26 -1.56
C HIS A 28 4.45 -8.49 -2.03
N HIS A 29 4.09 -8.57 -3.32
CA HIS A 29 3.45 -9.75 -3.91
C HIS A 29 4.31 -11.01 -3.85
N LYS A 30 5.64 -10.85 -3.78
CA LYS A 30 6.61 -11.95 -3.63
C LYS A 30 6.76 -12.44 -2.19
N HIS A 31 6.18 -11.74 -1.22
CA HIS A 31 6.30 -12.10 0.18
C HIS A 31 5.60 -13.45 0.44
N PRO A 32 6.20 -14.37 1.23
CA PRO A 32 5.63 -15.70 1.51
C PRO A 32 4.17 -15.68 1.98
N PHE A 33 3.79 -14.74 2.85
CA PHE A 33 2.38 -14.53 3.24
C PHE A 33 1.44 -14.33 2.04
N HIS A 34 1.84 -13.51 1.06
CA HIS A 34 1.03 -13.27 -0.14
C HIS A 34 1.01 -14.48 -1.08
N LEU A 35 2.12 -15.22 -1.18
CA LEU A 35 2.17 -16.47 -1.95
C LEU A 35 1.22 -17.52 -1.36
N LEU A 36 1.26 -17.74 -0.04
CA LEU A 36 0.32 -18.63 0.65
C LEU A 36 -1.14 -18.22 0.41
N MET A 37 -1.42 -16.92 0.42
CA MET A 37 -2.75 -16.42 0.08
C MET A 37 -3.15 -16.80 -1.34
N HIS A 38 -2.28 -16.59 -2.32
CA HIS A 38 -2.53 -16.92 -3.73
C HIS A 38 -2.69 -18.42 -3.98
N GLU A 39 -2.00 -19.25 -3.21
CA GLU A 39 -2.07 -20.71 -3.26
C GLU A 39 -3.30 -21.29 -2.50
N GLY A 40 -4.10 -20.45 -1.84
CA GLY A 40 -5.24 -20.92 -1.06
C GLY A 40 -4.87 -21.59 0.27
N ARG A 41 -3.66 -21.34 0.78
CA ARG A 41 -3.08 -22.03 1.95
C ARG A 41 -3.19 -21.24 3.25
N LEU A 42 -3.79 -20.05 3.23
CA LEU A 42 -4.08 -19.34 4.46
C LEU A 42 -5.36 -19.85 5.09
N THR A 43 -5.37 -20.01 6.41
CA THR A 43 -6.59 -20.29 7.16
C THR A 43 -7.52 -19.08 7.18
N ARG A 44 -8.78 -19.29 7.55
CA ARG A 44 -9.74 -18.17 7.71
C ARG A 44 -9.23 -17.14 8.72
N GLY A 45 -8.65 -17.60 9.83
CA GLY A 45 -8.05 -16.74 10.85
C GLY A 45 -6.90 -15.87 10.33
N GLN A 46 -6.03 -16.44 9.50
CA GLN A 46 -4.93 -15.70 8.87
C GLN A 46 -5.43 -14.64 7.88
N VAL A 47 -6.48 -14.95 7.09
CA VAL A 47 -7.10 -14.00 6.17
C VAL A 47 -7.84 -12.89 6.93
N GLN A 48 -8.54 -13.21 8.03
CA GLN A 48 -9.15 -12.23 8.94
C GLN A 48 -8.10 -11.26 9.49
N ALA A 49 -6.99 -11.79 10.01
CA ALA A 49 -5.89 -10.98 10.52
C ALA A 49 -5.32 -10.04 9.45
N TRP A 50 -5.13 -10.54 8.23
CA TRP A 50 -4.69 -9.71 7.11
C TRP A 50 -5.70 -8.60 6.77
N ALA A 51 -6.98 -8.93 6.66
CA ALA A 51 -8.02 -7.95 6.31
C ALA A 51 -8.09 -6.83 7.35
N LEU A 52 -8.02 -7.17 8.64
CA LEU A 52 -8.02 -6.25 9.77
C LEU A 52 -6.76 -5.35 9.80
N ASN A 53 -5.57 -5.92 9.66
CA ASN A 53 -4.33 -5.15 9.67
C ASN A 53 -4.23 -4.25 8.43
N ARG A 54 -4.66 -4.75 7.27
CA ARG A 54 -4.63 -3.98 6.03
C ARG A 54 -5.68 -2.88 6.02
N TYR A 55 -6.80 -3.03 6.74
CA TYR A 55 -7.75 -1.93 6.98
C TYR A 55 -7.04 -0.71 7.59
N TYR A 56 -6.17 -0.93 8.57
CA TYR A 56 -5.38 0.17 9.15
C TYR A 56 -4.58 0.91 8.09
N TYR A 57 -3.80 0.20 7.27
CA TYR A 57 -3.08 0.82 6.16
C TYR A 57 -4.02 1.61 5.25
N GLN A 58 -5.16 1.03 4.85
CA GLN A 58 -6.13 1.70 3.98
C GLN A 58 -6.69 2.98 4.60
N SER A 59 -7.03 2.96 5.90
CA SER A 59 -7.56 4.12 6.63
C SER A 59 -6.57 5.28 6.75
N ARG A 60 -5.27 5.01 6.61
CA ARG A 60 -4.21 6.02 6.72
C ARG A 60 -3.77 6.60 5.37
N ILE A 61 -4.19 6.00 4.24
CA ILE A 61 -3.89 6.53 2.90
C ILE A 61 -4.39 7.97 2.68
N PRO A 62 -5.66 8.33 2.97
CA PRO A 62 -6.12 9.71 2.77
C PRO A 62 -5.38 10.72 3.66
N ILE A 63 -4.96 10.30 4.87
CA ILE A 63 -4.15 11.15 5.77
C ILE A 63 -2.75 11.38 5.19
N LYS A 64 -2.12 10.31 4.69
CA LYS A 64 -0.85 10.37 3.96
C LYS A 64 -0.98 11.29 2.73
N ASP A 65 -2.06 11.17 1.96
CA ASP A 65 -2.30 11.99 0.78
C ASP A 65 -2.60 13.45 1.12
N ALA A 66 -3.31 13.73 2.21
CA ALA A 66 -3.51 15.08 2.72
C ALA A 66 -2.19 15.74 3.13
N ALA A 67 -1.27 14.99 3.76
CA ALA A 67 0.06 15.48 4.10
C ALA A 67 0.89 15.84 2.86
N ILE A 68 0.79 15.07 1.77
CA ILE A 68 1.42 15.43 0.48
C ILE A 68 0.75 16.69 -0.09
N LEU A 69 -0.59 16.73 -0.09
CA LEU A 69 -1.37 17.82 -0.64
C LEU A 69 -1.07 19.17 0.03
N ALA A 70 -0.93 19.18 1.35
CA ALA A 70 -0.65 20.36 2.17
C ALA A 70 0.71 21.02 1.88
N ARG A 71 1.60 20.32 1.19
CA ARG A 71 2.97 20.76 0.89
C ARG A 71 3.15 21.33 -0.51
N SER A 72 2.08 21.43 -1.29
CA SER A 72 2.13 21.91 -2.67
C SER A 72 1.36 23.21 -2.84
N ASP A 73 2.06 24.26 -3.28
CA ASP A 73 1.46 25.55 -3.64
C ASP A 73 0.83 25.53 -5.04
N ASP A 74 1.14 24.53 -5.87
CA ASP A 74 0.61 24.37 -7.22
C ASP A 74 -0.86 23.89 -7.21
N PRO A 75 -1.83 24.72 -7.63
CA PRO A 75 -3.22 24.32 -7.70
C PRO A 75 -3.47 23.14 -8.64
N ALA A 76 -2.72 23.02 -9.75
CA ALA A 76 -2.89 21.93 -10.70
C ALA A 76 -2.49 20.58 -10.07
N PHE A 77 -1.37 20.55 -9.35
CA PHE A 77 -0.98 19.40 -8.54
C PHE A 77 -2.06 19.07 -7.50
N ARG A 78 -2.56 20.06 -6.76
CA ARG A 78 -3.58 19.81 -5.72
C ARG A 78 -4.89 19.27 -6.30
N LEU A 79 -5.32 19.77 -7.47
CA LEU A 79 -6.50 19.29 -8.18
C LEU A 79 -6.36 17.82 -8.59
N ALA A 80 -5.18 17.42 -9.08
CA ALA A 80 -4.91 16.03 -9.44
C ALA A 80 -4.81 15.14 -8.20
N TRP A 81 -4.03 15.55 -7.19
CA TRP A 81 -3.73 14.71 -6.02
C TRP A 81 -4.92 14.49 -5.09
N ARG A 82 -5.81 15.49 -4.94
CA ARG A 82 -7.00 15.37 -4.06
C ARG A 82 -7.95 14.25 -4.48
N LYS A 83 -7.92 13.82 -5.75
CA LYS A 83 -8.71 12.68 -6.23
C LYS A 83 -8.45 11.42 -5.40
N ARG A 84 -7.20 11.19 -4.98
CA ARG A 84 -6.81 10.04 -4.15
C ARG A 84 -7.54 10.00 -2.80
N ILE A 85 -7.77 11.17 -2.20
CA ILE A 85 -8.53 11.30 -0.94
C ILE A 85 -9.99 10.96 -1.21
N LEU A 86 -10.61 11.54 -2.24
CA LEU A 86 -12.00 11.26 -2.63
C LEU A 86 -12.21 9.78 -2.98
N ASP A 87 -11.25 9.15 -3.66
CA ASP A 87 -11.31 7.72 -3.99
C ASP A 87 -11.31 6.82 -2.74
N HIS A 88 -10.70 7.27 -1.63
CA HIS A 88 -10.63 6.53 -0.37
C HIS A 88 -11.78 6.87 0.59
N ASP A 89 -12.11 8.14 0.76
CA ASP A 89 -13.12 8.62 1.71
C ASP A 89 -14.54 8.59 1.12
N GLY A 90 -14.66 8.73 -0.21
CA GLY A 90 -15.91 9.01 -0.89
C GLY A 90 -16.18 10.50 -1.04
N ASP A 91 -17.32 10.83 -1.64
CA ASP A 91 -17.75 12.21 -1.92
C ASP A 91 -19.02 12.62 -1.15
N GLY A 92 -19.42 11.82 -0.16
CA GLY A 92 -20.67 11.98 0.59
C GLY A 92 -21.91 11.41 -0.10
N THR A 93 -21.83 11.08 -1.40
CA THR A 93 -22.90 10.41 -2.15
C THR A 93 -22.54 8.97 -2.50
N LYS A 94 -21.26 8.69 -2.72
CA LYS A 94 -20.71 7.37 -3.06
C LYS A 94 -19.68 6.94 -2.02
N PRO A 95 -19.72 5.67 -1.56
CA PRO A 95 -18.74 5.16 -0.62
C PRO A 95 -17.36 5.03 -1.27
N GLY A 96 -16.33 5.50 -0.56
CA GLY A 96 -14.94 5.38 -0.98
C GLY A 96 -14.33 4.00 -0.74
N GLY A 97 -13.03 3.89 -1.01
CA GLY A 97 -12.23 2.68 -0.81
C GLY A 97 -12.21 2.18 0.64
N ILE A 98 -12.24 3.07 1.64
CA ILE A 98 -12.25 2.66 3.06
C ILE A 98 -13.53 1.88 3.39
N GLU A 99 -14.68 2.37 2.94
CA GLU A 99 -15.96 1.69 3.11
C GLU A 99 -15.99 0.33 2.41
N LYS A 100 -15.45 0.26 1.19
CA LYS A 100 -15.32 -1.01 0.45
C LYS A 100 -14.39 -1.99 1.17
N TRP A 101 -13.34 -1.50 1.85
CA TRP A 101 -12.47 -2.36 2.65
C TRP A 101 -13.14 -2.84 3.93
N LEU A 102 -14.01 -2.03 4.57
CA LEU A 102 -14.82 -2.49 5.70
C LEU A 102 -15.74 -3.65 5.30
N ARG A 103 -16.35 -3.60 4.11
CA ARG A 103 -17.11 -4.74 3.56
C ARG A 103 -16.27 -6.00 3.38
N LEU A 104 -14.99 -5.86 3.02
CA LEU A 104 -14.05 -6.99 2.98
C LEU A 104 -13.81 -7.58 4.38
N VAL A 105 -13.66 -6.73 5.39
CA VAL A 105 -13.55 -7.17 6.79
C VAL A 105 -14.81 -7.92 7.21
N GLU A 106 -16.00 -7.39 6.92
CA GLU A 106 -17.28 -8.02 7.22
C GLU A 106 -17.44 -9.38 6.52
N ALA A 107 -17.04 -9.47 5.25
CA ALA A 107 -17.02 -10.73 4.50
C ALA A 107 -16.12 -11.81 5.14
N THR A 108 -15.14 -11.42 5.95
CA THR A 108 -14.32 -12.37 6.71
C THR A 108 -15.05 -12.95 7.94
N GLY A 109 -16.16 -12.34 8.35
CA GLY A 109 -16.92 -12.63 9.57
C GLY A 109 -16.52 -11.76 10.78
N LEU A 110 -15.64 -10.78 10.60
CA LEU A 110 -15.34 -9.80 11.64
C LEU A 110 -16.34 -8.64 11.58
N SER A 111 -16.71 -8.06 12.72
CA SER A 111 -17.57 -6.88 12.76
C SER A 111 -16.84 -5.63 12.24
N ARG A 112 -17.58 -4.73 11.60
CA ARG A 112 -17.12 -3.39 11.21
C ARG A 112 -16.51 -2.62 12.40
N GLU A 113 -17.17 -2.66 13.55
CA GLU A 113 -16.77 -1.91 14.75
C GLU A 113 -15.38 -2.32 15.23
N HIS A 114 -15.04 -3.60 15.14
CA HIS A 114 -13.70 -4.11 15.47
C HIS A 114 -12.63 -3.45 14.62
N ALA A 115 -12.82 -3.37 13.29
CA ALA A 115 -11.89 -2.68 12.41
C ALA A 115 -11.80 -1.18 12.71
N LEU A 116 -12.94 -0.50 12.92
CA LEU A 116 -12.99 0.93 13.23
C LEU A 116 -12.25 1.28 14.54
N ARG A 117 -12.45 0.49 15.61
CA ARG A 117 -11.70 0.67 16.88
C ARG A 117 -10.23 0.34 16.72
N GLY A 118 -9.92 -0.53 15.77
CA GLY A 118 -8.56 -1.00 15.50
C GLY A 118 -8.04 -2.00 16.55
N ASP A 119 -8.94 -2.58 17.35
CA ASP A 119 -8.56 -3.66 18.26
C ASP A 119 -7.89 -4.79 17.45
N GLY A 120 -6.88 -5.45 18.02
CA GLY A 120 -6.24 -6.59 17.37
C GLY A 120 -5.27 -6.27 16.20
N ILE A 121 -5.16 -5.02 15.75
CA ILE A 121 -4.14 -4.61 14.78
C ILE A 121 -2.75 -4.75 15.40
N LEU A 122 -1.83 -5.38 14.68
CA LEU A 122 -0.46 -5.60 15.11
C LEU A 122 0.28 -4.28 15.35
N PRO A 123 1.09 -4.17 16.42
CA PRO A 123 1.90 -2.98 16.67
C PRO A 123 2.87 -2.70 15.52
N ALA A 124 3.47 -3.74 14.94
CA ALA A 124 4.35 -3.61 13.77
C ALA A 124 3.62 -3.02 12.56
N THR A 125 2.35 -3.39 12.31
CA THR A 125 1.54 -2.74 11.27
C THR A 125 1.31 -1.27 11.59
N ARG A 126 1.00 -0.92 12.84
CA ARG A 126 0.81 0.47 13.25
C ARG A 126 2.06 1.31 13.01
N PHE A 127 3.22 0.81 13.41
CA PHE A 127 4.50 1.51 13.23
C PHE A 127 4.91 1.61 11.76
N ALA A 128 4.81 0.53 10.98
CA ALA A 128 5.14 0.57 9.56
C ALA A 128 4.25 1.55 8.78
N VAL A 129 2.95 1.56 9.08
CA VAL A 129 2.00 2.50 8.45
C VAL A 129 2.25 3.94 8.90
N GLN A 130 2.53 4.18 10.19
CA GLN A 130 2.84 5.52 10.68
C GLN A 130 4.15 6.04 10.07
N ALA A 131 5.17 5.19 9.93
CA ALA A 131 6.41 5.55 9.25
C ALA A 131 6.16 6.04 7.82
N TYR A 132 5.11 5.54 7.13
CA TYR A 132 4.75 6.07 5.81
C TYR A 132 4.20 7.49 5.88
N VAL A 133 3.29 7.75 6.84
CA VAL A 133 2.72 9.09 7.07
C VAL A 133 3.83 10.08 7.44
N ASP A 134 4.75 9.68 8.31
CA ASP A 134 5.87 10.52 8.75
C ASP A 134 6.85 10.77 7.60
N PHE A 135 7.15 9.75 6.79
CA PHE A 135 8.02 9.86 5.61
C PHE A 135 7.51 10.93 4.64
N VAL A 136 6.23 10.88 4.26
CA VAL A 136 5.67 11.86 3.31
C VAL A 136 5.52 13.25 3.91
N SER A 137 5.53 13.38 5.24
CA SER A 137 5.43 14.65 5.93
C SER A 137 6.79 15.33 6.08
N THR A 138 7.88 14.56 6.16
CA THR A 138 9.21 15.05 6.55
C THR A 138 10.26 15.02 5.45
N ARG A 139 10.16 14.10 4.47
CA ARG A 139 11.11 14.00 3.34
C ARG A 139 10.82 15.05 2.28
N SER A 140 11.67 15.19 1.26
CA SER A 140 11.40 16.13 0.16
C SER A 140 10.05 15.84 -0.51
N HIS A 141 9.44 16.83 -1.14
CA HIS A 141 8.15 16.62 -1.84
C HIS A 141 8.32 15.59 -2.97
N LEU A 142 9.49 15.55 -3.62
CA LEU A 142 9.86 14.55 -4.62
C LEU A 142 9.81 13.13 -4.05
N GLU A 143 10.48 12.88 -2.93
CA GLU A 143 10.46 11.57 -2.27
C GLU A 143 9.03 11.18 -1.85
N ALA A 144 8.26 12.13 -1.33
CA ALA A 144 6.88 11.91 -0.92
C ALA A 144 6.01 11.44 -2.10
N VAL A 145 6.08 12.11 -3.26
CA VAL A 145 5.35 11.69 -4.47
C VAL A 145 5.88 10.35 -5.00
N ALA A 146 7.21 10.18 -5.10
CA ALA A 146 7.83 8.97 -5.63
C ALA A 146 7.50 7.71 -4.81
N SER A 147 7.32 7.84 -3.50
CA SER A 147 6.88 6.75 -2.63
C SER A 147 5.50 6.15 -2.99
N SER A 148 4.68 6.85 -3.79
CA SER A 148 3.39 6.33 -4.26
C SER A 148 3.53 5.33 -5.41
N LEU A 149 4.67 5.33 -6.11
CA LEU A 149 4.89 4.60 -7.37
C LEU A 149 4.88 3.07 -7.26
N THR A 150 4.69 2.50 -6.06
CA THR A 150 4.27 1.10 -5.92
C THR A 150 3.00 0.76 -6.70
N GLU A 151 2.19 1.76 -7.04
CA GLU A 151 0.98 1.60 -7.84
C GLU A 151 1.25 1.18 -9.30
N LEU A 152 2.44 1.43 -9.84
CA LEU A 152 2.88 0.97 -11.17
C LEU A 152 2.75 -0.55 -11.34
N PHE A 153 2.86 -1.31 -10.25
CA PHE A 153 2.87 -2.77 -10.25
C PHE A 153 1.48 -3.36 -9.98
N SER A 154 0.52 -2.52 -9.58
CA SER A 154 -0.68 -2.98 -8.88
C SER A 154 -1.72 -3.63 -9.79
N ARG A 155 -1.94 -3.16 -11.03
CA ARG A 155 -3.08 -3.60 -11.86
C ARG A 155 -3.12 -5.11 -12.12
N LYS A 156 -2.05 -5.68 -12.70
CA LYS A 156 -1.99 -7.13 -13.00
C LYS A 156 -2.07 -7.96 -11.72
N LEU A 157 -1.44 -7.48 -10.64
CA LEU A 157 -1.41 -8.18 -9.35
C LEU A 157 -2.74 -8.11 -8.60
N ILE A 158 -3.50 -7.03 -8.75
CA ILE A 158 -4.87 -6.90 -8.23
C ILE A 158 -5.78 -7.89 -8.95
N ALA A 159 -5.73 -7.96 -10.28
CA ALA A 159 -6.52 -8.92 -11.05
C ALA A 159 -6.22 -10.36 -10.63
N LEU A 160 -4.94 -10.73 -10.58
CA LEU A 160 -4.51 -12.05 -10.10
C LEU A 160 -4.99 -12.33 -8.67
N ARG A 161 -4.87 -11.37 -7.76
CA ARG A 161 -5.34 -11.52 -6.37
C ARG A 161 -6.84 -11.79 -6.32
N MET A 162 -7.64 -11.04 -7.07
CA MET A 162 -9.09 -11.24 -7.10
C MET A 162 -9.45 -12.63 -7.60
N ASP A 163 -8.82 -13.09 -8.68
CA ASP A 163 -9.08 -14.41 -9.25
C ASP A 163 -8.71 -15.53 -8.27
N ARG A 164 -7.53 -15.45 -7.64
CA ARG A 164 -7.12 -16.41 -6.59
C ARG A 164 -8.01 -16.36 -5.36
N MET A 165 -8.44 -15.18 -4.92
CA MET A 165 -9.34 -15.04 -3.78
C MET A 165 -10.72 -15.66 -4.04
N ARG A 166 -11.30 -15.43 -5.23
CA ARG A 166 -12.56 -16.07 -5.62
C ARG A 166 -12.45 -17.59 -5.70
N GLN A 167 -11.32 -18.08 -6.21
CA GLN A 167 -11.05 -19.51 -6.34
C GLN A 167 -10.90 -20.20 -4.98
N HIS A 168 -10.09 -19.64 -4.08
CA HIS A 168 -9.67 -20.32 -2.85
C HIS A 168 -10.45 -19.92 -1.60
N TYR A 169 -11.04 -18.72 -1.59
CA TYR A 169 -11.79 -18.17 -0.46
C TYR A 169 -13.16 -17.64 -0.93
N PRO A 170 -14.05 -18.50 -1.45
CA PRO A 170 -15.31 -18.06 -2.07
C PRO A 170 -16.20 -17.25 -1.11
N TRP A 171 -16.09 -17.48 0.20
CA TRP A 171 -16.76 -16.72 1.25
C TRP A 171 -16.35 -15.23 1.33
N LEU A 172 -15.23 -14.82 0.71
CA LEU A 172 -14.83 -13.42 0.57
C LEU A 172 -15.49 -12.68 -0.59
N SER A 173 -16.16 -13.38 -1.51
CA SER A 173 -16.54 -12.83 -2.82
C SER A 173 -17.40 -11.56 -2.72
N GLY A 174 -18.24 -11.45 -1.70
CA GLY A 174 -19.07 -10.26 -1.42
C GLY A 174 -18.30 -9.03 -0.94
N GLY A 175 -17.00 -9.15 -0.63
CA GLY A 175 -16.16 -8.06 -0.12
C GLY A 175 -15.08 -7.56 -1.10
N LEU A 176 -15.04 -8.07 -2.34
CA LEU A 176 -13.93 -7.78 -3.27
C LEU A 176 -14.08 -6.46 -4.06
N ASP A 177 -15.13 -5.67 -3.83
CA ASP A 177 -15.43 -4.42 -4.53
C ASP A 177 -14.31 -3.37 -4.45
N TYR A 178 -13.55 -3.38 -3.35
CA TYR A 178 -12.38 -2.51 -3.21
C TYR A 178 -11.38 -2.75 -4.35
N PHE A 179 -11.10 -4.02 -4.66
CA PHE A 179 -10.12 -4.39 -5.69
C PHE A 179 -10.61 -4.02 -7.09
N THR A 180 -11.91 -4.18 -7.36
CA THR A 180 -12.53 -3.77 -8.62
C THR A 180 -12.29 -2.29 -8.92
N GLY A 181 -12.50 -1.41 -7.94
CA GLY A 181 -12.25 0.03 -8.11
C GLY A 181 -10.77 0.36 -8.36
N ARG A 182 -9.86 -0.34 -7.69
CA ARG A 182 -8.41 -0.09 -7.85
C ARG A 182 -7.86 -0.51 -9.22
N LEU A 183 -8.57 -1.32 -10.01
CA LEU A 183 -8.17 -1.67 -11.38
C LEU A 183 -8.13 -0.47 -12.33
N THR A 184 -8.93 0.57 -12.07
CA THR A 184 -8.93 1.83 -12.84
C THR A 184 -8.20 2.96 -12.11
N GLN A 185 -8.42 3.10 -10.81
CA GLN A 185 -7.84 4.19 -10.01
C GLN A 185 -6.31 4.12 -9.94
N ALA A 186 -5.73 2.93 -9.71
CA ALA A 186 -4.29 2.82 -9.50
C ALA A 186 -3.44 3.15 -10.75
N PRO A 187 -3.83 2.75 -11.97
CA PRO A 187 -3.19 3.22 -13.20
C PRO A 187 -3.16 4.75 -13.34
N GLU A 188 -4.32 5.42 -13.24
CA GLU A 188 -4.44 6.89 -13.32
C GLU A 188 -3.53 7.59 -12.30
N ASP A 189 -3.61 7.12 -11.06
CA ASP A 189 -2.81 7.57 -9.92
C ASP A 189 -1.30 7.48 -10.22
N SER A 190 -0.85 6.33 -10.76
CA SER A 190 0.55 6.06 -11.04
C SER A 190 1.09 6.79 -12.26
N GLU A 191 0.27 7.02 -13.29
CA GLU A 191 0.63 7.76 -14.49
C GLU A 191 0.94 9.23 -14.15
N PHE A 192 0.05 9.88 -13.39
CA PHE A 192 0.27 11.24 -12.90
C PHE A 192 1.54 11.33 -12.04
N ALA A 193 1.69 10.44 -11.06
CA ALA A 193 2.83 10.47 -10.14
C ALA A 193 4.16 10.23 -10.87
N LEU A 194 4.20 9.31 -11.84
CA LEU A 194 5.41 9.02 -12.60
C LEU A 194 5.81 10.21 -13.47
N ALA A 195 4.87 10.77 -14.23
CA ALA A 195 5.12 11.95 -15.05
C ALA A 195 5.60 13.14 -14.19
N TRP A 196 5.00 13.33 -13.02
CA TRP A 196 5.41 14.36 -12.09
C TRP A 196 6.84 14.11 -11.57
N VAL A 197 7.17 12.90 -11.12
CA VAL A 197 8.50 12.57 -10.60
C VAL A 197 9.59 12.71 -11.65
N VAL A 198 9.35 12.21 -12.87
CA VAL A 198 10.27 12.36 -14.02
C VAL A 198 10.56 13.83 -14.32
N LYS A 199 9.52 14.69 -14.30
CA LYS A 199 9.66 16.13 -14.55
C LYS A 199 10.45 16.87 -13.45
N HIS A 200 10.38 16.40 -12.20
CA HIS A 200 10.92 17.12 -11.04
C HIS A 200 12.25 16.59 -10.52
N ALA A 201 12.64 15.34 -10.83
CA ALA A 201 13.96 14.81 -10.51
C ALA A 201 15.00 15.26 -11.55
N ARG A 202 15.55 16.47 -11.39
CA ARG A 202 16.40 17.15 -12.38
C ARG A 202 17.88 16.85 -12.22
N THR A 203 18.27 16.41 -11.03
CA THR A 203 19.65 16.03 -10.71
C THR A 203 19.76 14.54 -10.49
N ARG A 204 20.98 14.02 -10.61
CA ARG A 204 21.22 12.60 -10.37
C ARG A 204 20.90 12.21 -8.92
N THR A 205 21.20 13.08 -7.97
CA THR A 205 20.85 12.91 -6.55
C THR A 205 19.35 12.81 -6.35
N GLU A 206 18.55 13.66 -7.00
CA GLU A 206 17.09 13.61 -6.92
C GLU A 206 16.51 12.32 -7.52
N GLN A 207 17.07 11.83 -8.63
CA GLN A 207 16.68 10.53 -9.21
C GLN A 207 16.97 9.38 -8.23
N ASP A 208 18.15 9.39 -7.60
CA ASP A 208 18.53 8.39 -6.61
C ASP A 208 17.61 8.44 -5.37
N LEU A 209 17.24 9.64 -4.90
CA LEU A 209 16.30 9.85 -3.80
C LEU A 209 14.89 9.34 -4.15
N ALA A 210 14.39 9.60 -5.36
CA ALA A 210 13.09 9.11 -5.80
C ALA A 210 13.05 7.56 -5.87
N LEU A 211 14.11 6.94 -6.39
CA LEU A 211 14.26 5.47 -6.38
C LEU A 211 14.34 4.92 -4.94
N ALA A 212 15.08 5.59 -4.05
CA ALA A 212 15.17 5.21 -2.64
C ALA A 212 13.81 5.34 -1.93
N ALA A 213 13.00 6.35 -2.25
CA ALA A 213 11.66 6.51 -1.70
C ALA A 213 10.73 5.36 -2.10
N LEU A 214 10.83 4.85 -3.34
CA LEU A 214 10.10 3.65 -3.74
C LEU A 214 10.57 2.41 -2.98
N ARG A 215 11.88 2.24 -2.77
CA ARG A 215 12.42 1.13 -1.96
C ARG A 215 11.89 1.18 -0.53
N ALA A 216 11.94 2.34 0.12
CA ALA A 216 11.41 2.54 1.47
C ALA A 216 9.91 2.19 1.54
N LYS A 217 9.13 2.55 0.51
CA LYS A 217 7.73 2.13 0.41
C LYS A 217 7.58 0.61 0.31
N CYS A 218 8.39 -0.07 -0.50
CA CYS A 218 8.38 -1.53 -0.58
C CYS A 218 8.70 -2.15 0.79
N ASP A 219 9.68 -1.62 1.52
CA ASP A 219 10.07 -2.10 2.86
C ASP A 219 8.91 -1.94 3.86
N ILE A 220 8.17 -0.83 3.82
CA ILE A 220 6.96 -0.62 4.64
C ILE A 220 5.87 -1.68 4.36
N LEU A 221 5.66 -2.02 3.08
CA LEU A 221 4.69 -3.06 2.70
C LEU A 221 5.17 -4.46 3.10
N TRP A 222 6.48 -4.70 3.01
CA TRP A 222 7.11 -5.97 3.36
C TRP A 222 7.04 -6.21 4.87
N ALA A 223 7.42 -5.23 5.69
CA ALA A 223 7.40 -5.32 7.16
C ALA A 223 6.00 -5.61 7.73
N GLN A 224 4.94 -5.08 7.10
CA GLN A 224 3.56 -5.43 7.49
C GLN A 224 3.26 -6.92 7.29
N LEU A 225 3.79 -7.53 6.22
CA LEU A 225 3.59 -8.94 5.92
C LEU A 225 4.52 -9.83 6.74
N ASP A 226 5.74 -9.38 7.06
CA ASP A 226 6.63 -10.09 8.00
C ASP A 226 5.91 -10.26 9.35
N ALA A 227 5.32 -9.17 9.86
CA ALA A 227 4.59 -9.20 11.11
C ALA A 227 3.37 -10.13 11.08
N LEU A 228 2.60 -10.12 9.98
CA LEU A 228 1.48 -11.03 9.78
C LEU A 228 1.93 -12.49 9.70
N TYR A 229 3.03 -12.76 8.98
CA TYR A 229 3.58 -14.10 8.82
C TYR A 229 4.08 -14.65 10.15
N PHE A 230 4.89 -13.88 10.88
CA PHE A 230 5.37 -14.26 12.20
C PHE A 230 4.22 -14.53 13.18
N SER A 231 3.23 -13.63 13.21
CA SER A 231 2.14 -13.67 14.19
C SER A 231 1.13 -14.78 13.91
N TYR A 232 0.88 -15.11 12.64
CA TYR A 232 -0.26 -15.98 12.28
C TYR A 232 0.11 -17.19 11.43
N VAL A 233 1.33 -17.29 10.88
CA VAL A 233 1.76 -18.41 10.03
C VAL A 233 2.86 -19.23 10.70
N ASN A 234 4.03 -18.64 10.93
CA ASN A 234 5.16 -19.34 11.53
C ASN A 234 6.06 -18.33 12.27
N PRO A 235 6.24 -18.46 13.59
CA PRO A 235 5.80 -19.57 14.45
C PRO A 235 4.32 -19.50 14.88
N GLY A 236 3.58 -18.44 14.50
CA GLY A 236 2.19 -18.26 14.91
C GLY A 236 2.06 -17.67 16.32
N TRP A 237 2.91 -16.68 16.62
CA TRP A 237 2.99 -16.04 17.95
C TRP A 237 2.47 -14.60 17.89
N PRO A 238 1.14 -14.39 17.94
CA PRO A 238 0.58 -13.05 17.97
C PRO A 238 0.98 -12.34 19.28
N PRO A 239 1.42 -11.07 19.23
CA PRO A 239 1.77 -10.34 20.45
C PRO A 239 0.53 -10.05 21.31
N PRO A 240 0.70 -9.74 22.60
CA PRO A 240 -0.41 -9.34 23.46
C PRO A 240 -1.25 -8.21 22.86
N GLY A 241 -2.58 -8.33 22.92
CA GLY A 241 -3.53 -7.36 22.36
C GLY A 241 -3.77 -7.48 20.85
N ALA A 242 -3.03 -8.33 20.13
CA ALA A 242 -3.31 -8.65 18.74
C ALA A 242 -4.54 -9.57 18.60
N PHE A 243 -5.15 -9.55 17.42
CA PHE A 243 -6.29 -10.38 17.08
C PHE A 243 -5.99 -11.86 17.35
N GLN A 244 -6.93 -12.55 18.00
CA GLN A 244 -6.83 -13.98 18.26
C GLN A 244 -7.87 -14.69 17.39
N PRO A 245 -7.44 -15.44 16.35
CA PRO A 245 -8.36 -16.27 15.59
C PRO A 245 -9.11 -17.23 16.52
N ALA A 246 -10.37 -17.50 16.21
CA ALA A 246 -11.09 -18.59 16.86
C ALA A 246 -10.30 -19.90 16.66
N LYS A 247 -10.20 -20.73 17.70
CA LYS A 247 -9.61 -22.05 17.57
C LYS A 247 -10.44 -22.83 16.54
N GLU A 248 -9.79 -23.31 15.50
CA GLU A 248 -10.41 -24.26 14.58
C GLU A 248 -10.67 -25.54 15.39
N SER A 249 -11.94 -25.85 15.59
CA SER A 249 -12.43 -27.05 16.29
C SER A 249 -12.32 -28.29 15.43
#